data_AF-A0A426YA17-F1
#
_entry.id   AF-A0A426YA17-F1
#
_cell.length_a   1.000
_cell.length_b   1.000
_cell.length_c   1.000
_cell.angle_alpha   90.00
_cell.angle_beta   90.00
_cell.angle_gamma   90.00
#
_symmetry.space_group_name_H-M   'P 1'
#
loop_
_entity.id
_entity.type
_entity.pdbx_description
1 polymer ?
#
loop_
_entity_poly.entity_id
_entity_poly.type
_entity_poly.pdbx_seq_one_letter_code
_entity_poly.pdbx_strand_id
1 'polypeptide(L)'
;MATKAMVRVMKEAFKDRLALHKTVKLVLILCDDLQSSAPLVFSYVDALESKSFNFQLWEVCRATWAKLGQFEPGKIRSVDRSMTCVRVTMG
;
A
#
# COMPACT_ATOMS: atom_id res chain seq x y z
N MET A 1 -3.50 5.34 -18.65
CA MET A 1 -2.27 6.19 -18.73
C MET A 1 -1.89 6.77 -17.36
N ALA A 2 -2.82 7.38 -16.62
CA ALA A 2 -2.55 7.99 -15.30
C ALA A 2 -1.99 7.02 -14.25
N THR A 3 -2.56 5.81 -14.10
CA THR A 3 -2.05 4.81 -13.14
C THR A 3 -0.63 4.36 -13.43
N LYS A 4 -0.25 4.19 -14.71
CA LYS A 4 1.13 3.83 -15.09
C LYS A 4 2.13 4.93 -14.70
N ALA A 5 1.78 6.19 -14.91
CA ALA A 5 2.60 7.32 -14.48
C ALA A 5 2.75 7.37 -12.94
N MET A 6 1.65 7.16 -12.21
CA MET A 6 1.68 7.11 -10.75
C MET A 6 2.57 5.97 -10.22
N VAL A 7 2.45 4.77 -10.78
CA VAL A 7 3.32 3.63 -10.43
C VAL A 7 4.79 3.99 -10.61
N ARG A 8 5.14 4.62 -11.74
CA ARG A 8 6.52 5.03 -12.02
C ARG A 8 7.04 6.01 -10.97
N VAL A 9 6.30 7.09 -10.71
CA VAL A 9 6.70 8.12 -9.74
C VAL A 9 6.86 7.54 -8.33
N MET A 10 5.94 6.69 -7.91
CA MET A 10 6.02 6.07 -6.57
C MET A 10 7.19 5.09 -6.47
N LYS A 11 7.46 4.29 -7.49
CA LYS A 11 8.64 3.41 -7.51
C LYS A 11 9.95 4.20 -7.46
N GLU A 12 10.05 5.31 -8.18
CA GLU A 12 11.21 6.20 -8.15
C GLU A 12 11.38 6.82 -6.75
N ALA A 13 10.30 7.33 -6.14
CA ALA A 13 10.34 7.93 -4.80
C ALA A 13 10.76 6.94 -3.69
N PHE A 14 10.30 5.68 -3.76
CA PHE A 14 10.54 4.65 -2.74
C PHE A 14 11.59 3.61 -3.14
N LYS A 15 12.31 3.83 -4.25
CA LYS A 15 13.37 2.96 -4.78
C LYS A 15 12.93 1.50 -5.03
N ASP A 16 11.64 1.26 -5.31
CA ASP A 16 10.99 -0.06 -5.58
C ASP A 16 11.29 -1.19 -4.57
N ARG A 17 11.93 -0.87 -3.42
CA ARG A 17 12.46 -1.85 -2.47
C ARG A 17 12.23 -1.48 -1.01
N LEU A 18 11.70 -0.29 -0.73
CA LEU A 18 11.42 0.14 0.63
C LEU A 18 10.12 -0.51 1.11
N ALA A 19 10.25 -1.42 2.08
CA ALA A 19 9.13 -2.05 2.76
C ALA A 19 8.86 -1.38 4.11
N LEU A 20 7.65 -1.52 4.65
CA LEU A 20 7.21 -0.88 5.90
C LEU A 20 8.20 -1.07 7.06
N HIS A 21 8.66 -2.29 7.33
CA HIS A 21 9.62 -2.56 8.41
C HIS A 21 10.98 -1.85 8.28
N LYS A 22 11.29 -1.25 7.12
CA LYS A 22 12.56 -0.54 6.85
C LYS A 22 12.44 0.98 6.95
N THR A 23 11.28 1.52 7.32
CA THR A 23 11.09 2.97 7.47
C THR A 23 11.74 3.46 8.76
N VAL A 24 12.49 4.55 8.69
CA VAL A 24 13.19 5.15 9.85
C VAL A 24 12.24 5.86 10.81
N LYS A 25 11.15 6.44 10.28
CA LYS A 25 10.10 7.11 11.07
C LYS A 25 8.88 6.22 11.14
N LEU A 26 8.15 6.24 12.26
CA LEU A 26 6.89 5.51 12.43
C LEU A 26 5.92 5.94 11.31
N VAL A 27 5.56 5.00 10.44
CA VAL A 27 4.58 5.22 9.36
C VAL A 27 3.26 4.60 9.79
N LEU A 28 2.18 5.36 9.61
CA LEU A 28 0.80 4.91 9.77
C LEU A 28 0.02 5.34 8.52
N ILE A 29 -0.51 4.40 7.75
CA ILE A 29 -1.28 4.68 6.54
C ILE A 29 -2.66 4.01 6.67
N LEU A 30 -3.71 4.83 6.58
CA LEU A 30 -5.11 4.41 6.63
C LEU A 30 -5.65 4.20 5.21
N CYS A 31 -6.28 3.05 4.94
CA CYS A 31 -7.01 2.80 3.69
C CYS A 31 -8.19 1.85 3.90
N ASP A 32 -9.30 2.06 3.19
CA ASP A 32 -10.43 1.13 3.20
C ASP A 32 -10.15 -0.12 2.36
N ASP A 33 -10.34 -1.29 2.97
CA ASP A 33 -10.27 -2.57 2.29
C ASP A 33 -11.60 -2.94 1.66
N LEU A 34 -11.63 -3.03 0.33
CA LEU A 34 -12.85 -3.50 -0.36
C LEU A 34 -13.11 -4.99 -0.14
N GLN A 35 -12.09 -5.79 0.16
CA GLN A 35 -12.25 -7.22 0.38
C GLN A 35 -12.87 -7.53 1.75
N SER A 36 -12.49 -6.79 2.79
CA SER A 36 -13.05 -6.96 4.14
C SER A 36 -14.13 -5.93 4.50
N SER A 37 -14.38 -4.93 3.64
CA SER A 37 -15.30 -3.81 3.88
C SER A 37 -15.02 -3.08 5.20
N ALA A 38 -13.74 -2.94 5.55
CA ALA A 38 -13.30 -2.32 6.80
C ALA A 38 -12.03 -1.46 6.58
N PRO A 39 -11.78 -0.44 7.44
CA PRO A 39 -10.53 0.27 7.45
C PRO A 39 -9.36 -0.69 7.74
N LEU A 40 -8.28 -0.59 6.96
CA LEU A 40 -7.01 -1.22 7.24
C LEU A 40 -5.96 -0.16 7.57
N VAL A 41 -5.22 -0.41 8.65
CA VAL A 41 -4.05 0.36 9.04
C VAL A 41 -2.81 -0.40 8.60
N PHE A 42 -1.95 0.25 7.81
CA PHE A 42 -0.58 -0.22 7.60
C PHE A 42 0.34 0.53 8.55
N SER A 43 1.03 -0.20 9.41
CA SER A 43 1.95 0.40 10.37
C SER A 43 3.35 -0.24 10.34
N TYR A 44 4.33 0.54 10.77
CA TYR A 44 5.69 0.03 11.01
C TYR A 44 5.71 -1.08 12.08
N VAL A 45 4.86 -0.96 13.11
CA VAL A 45 4.82 -1.90 14.24
C VAL A 45 4.30 -3.26 13.77
N ASP A 46 3.16 -3.29 13.08
CA ASP A 46 2.58 -4.53 12.56
C ASP A 46 3.54 -5.23 11.58
N ALA A 47 4.27 -4.46 10.78
CA ALA A 47 5.26 -4.98 9.83
C ALA A 47 6.51 -5.57 10.50
N LEU A 48 6.85 -5.13 11.72
CA LEU A 48 7.90 -5.76 12.53
C LEU A 48 7.40 -7.05 13.19
N GLU A 49 6.16 -7.05 13.66
CA GLU A 49 5.56 -8.19 14.37
C GLU A 49 5.22 -9.35 13.43
N SER A 50 4.79 -9.05 12.20
CA SER A 50 4.40 -10.07 11.23
C SER A 50 4.73 -9.70 9.79
N LYS A 51 5.36 -10.64 9.10
CA LYS A 51 5.68 -10.50 7.66
C LYS A 51 4.44 -10.39 6.78
N SER A 52 3.30 -10.91 7.24
CA SER A 52 2.01 -10.79 6.55
C SER A 52 1.51 -9.34 6.49
N PHE A 53 1.94 -8.48 7.42
CA PHE A 53 1.60 -7.04 7.44
C PHE A 53 2.70 -6.15 6.87
N ASN A 54 3.75 -6.74 6.30
CA ASN A 54 4.87 -6.00 5.73
C ASN A 54 4.71 -5.89 4.20
N PHE A 55 4.46 -4.67 3.72
CA PHE A 55 4.19 -4.37 2.31
C PHE A 55 5.25 -3.42 1.73
N GLN A 56 5.37 -3.39 0.40
CA GLN A 56 6.17 -2.39 -0.31
C GLN A 56 5.50 -1.01 -0.19
N LEU A 57 6.27 0.01 0.18
CA LEU A 57 5.71 1.33 0.47
C LEU A 57 5.10 1.99 -0.78
N TRP A 58 5.69 1.77 -1.95
CA TRP A 58 5.13 2.26 -3.21
C TRP A 58 3.79 1.61 -3.56
N GLU A 59 3.59 0.34 -3.20
CA GLU A 59 2.32 -0.36 -3.41
C GLU A 59 1.25 0.20 -2.48
N VAL A 60 1.58 0.36 -1.19
CA VAL A 60 0.68 0.92 -0.18
C VAL A 60 0.27 2.33 -0.56
N CYS A 61 1.21 3.24 -0.84
CA CYS A 61 0.90 4.60 -1.24
C CYS A 61 0.06 4.62 -2.52
N ARG A 62 0.37 3.78 -3.52
CA ARG A 62 -0.43 3.73 -4.76
C ARG A 62 -1.87 3.34 -4.46
N ALA A 63 -2.04 2.35 -3.61
CA ALA A 63 -3.34 1.85 -3.20
C ALA A 63 -4.14 2.91 -2.43
N THR A 64 -3.51 3.70 -1.56
CA THR A 64 -4.13 4.84 -0.87
C THR A 64 -4.58 5.93 -1.83
N TRP A 65 -3.82 6.19 -2.89
CA TRP A 65 -4.15 7.22 -3.89
C TRP A 65 -5.11 6.74 -4.99
N ALA A 66 -5.55 5.46 -4.96
CA ALA A 66 -6.41 4.87 -5.98
C ALA A 66 -7.86 5.38 -5.89
N LYS A 67 -8.10 6.64 -6.27
CA LYS A 67 -9.43 7.25 -6.30
C LYS A 67 -10.28 6.71 -7.45
N LEU A 68 -11.52 6.33 -7.16
CA LEU A 68 -12.48 5.82 -8.15
C LEU A 68 -12.65 6.81 -9.32
N GLY A 69 -12.58 6.32 -10.55
CA GLY A 69 -12.70 7.13 -11.78
C GLY A 69 -11.43 7.89 -12.18
N GLN A 70 -10.40 7.96 -11.33
CA GLN A 70 -9.11 8.59 -11.64
C GLN A 70 -7.97 7.58 -11.79
N PHE A 71 -7.95 6.56 -10.92
CA PHE A 71 -6.92 5.53 -10.89
C PHE A 71 -7.53 4.14 -10.73
N GLU A 72 -6.89 3.14 -11.34
CA GLU A 72 -7.28 1.74 -11.15
C GLU A 72 -7.09 1.27 -9.69
N PRO A 73 -7.93 0.35 -9.19
CA PRO A 73 -7.81 -0.21 -7.85
C PRO A 73 -6.40 -0.71 -7.51
N GLY A 74 -5.97 -0.41 -6.29
CA GLY A 74 -4.75 -0.85 -5.64
C GLY A 74 -4.78 -2.31 -5.22
N LYS A 75 -4.54 -3.28 -6.12
CA LYS A 75 -4.26 -4.67 -5.69
C LYS A 75 -2.79 -4.79 -5.27
N ILE A 76 -2.56 -5.13 -4.00
CA ILE A 76 -1.23 -5.21 -3.38
C ILE A 76 -1.08 -6.51 -2.57
N ARG A 77 0.16 -6.94 -2.34
CA ARG A 77 0.47 -8.16 -1.55
C ARG A 77 1.58 -7.87 -0.55
N SER A 78 1.54 -8.58 0.56
CA SER A 78 2.63 -8.56 1.53
C SER A 78 3.92 -9.12 0.89
N VAL A 79 5.07 -8.77 1.45
CA VAL A 79 6.39 -9.20 0.96
C VAL A 79 6.52 -10.72 0.94
N ASP A 80 5.95 -11.39 1.95
CA ASP A 80 5.87 -12.86 2.03
C ASP A 80 4.71 -13.47 1.22
N ARG A 81 3.88 -12.61 0.60
CA ARG A 81 2.74 -12.94 -0.26
C ARG A 81 1.58 -13.67 0.42
N SER A 82 1.55 -13.73 1.75
CA SER A 82 0.52 -14.38 2.55
C SER A 82 -0.77 -13.56 2.65
N MET A 83 -0.68 -12.24 2.57
CA MET A 83 -1.82 -11.33 2.57
C MET A 83 -1.98 -10.63 1.22
N THR A 84 -3.22 -10.52 0.75
CA THR A 84 -3.58 -9.73 -0.43
C THR A 84 -4.66 -8.72 -0.04
N CYS A 85 -4.58 -7.53 -0.63
CA CYS A 85 -5.48 -6.44 -0.36
C CYS A 85 -5.90 -5.81 -1.69
N VAL A 86 -7.18 -5.46 -1.83
CA VAL A 86 -7.70 -4.66 -2.95
C VAL A 86 -8.23 -3.35 -2.38
N ARG A 87 -7.72 -2.23 -2.88
CA ARG A 87 -7.99 -0.90 -2.32
C ARG A 87 -8.53 0.05 -3.38
N VAL A 88 -9.52 0.84 -3.00
CA VAL A 88 -9.97 2.03 -3.71
C VAL A 88 -10.29 3.04 -2.62
N THR A 89 -9.85 4.27 -2.80
CA THR A 89 -10.25 5.35 -1.91
C THR A 89 -11.54 5.97 -2.43
N MET A 90 -12.57 5.96 -1.58
CA MET A 90 -13.77 6.78 -1.77
C MET A 90 -13.38 8.20 -1.37
N GLY A 91 -13.59 9.17 -2.26
CA GLY A 91 -13.32 10.56 -1.95
C GLY A 91 -14.01 11.49 -2.89
#